data_AF-A0A7R9Z4M6-F1
#
_entry.id   AF-A0A7R9Z4M6-F1
#
_cell.length_a   1.000
_cell.length_b   1.000
_cell.length_c   1.000
_cell.angle_alpha   90.00
_cell.angle_beta   90.00
_cell.angle_gamma   90.00
#
_symmetry.space_group_name_H-M   'P 1'
#
loop_
_entity.id
_entity.type
_entity.pdbx_description
1 polymer ?
#
loop_
_entity_poly.entity_id
_entity_poly.type
_entity_poly.pdbx_seq_one_letter_code
_entity_poly.pdbx_strand_id
1 'polypeptide(L)'
;QGPGDVAPRAVDLTVDHKPMDPVERDRIVKSNGRVERLVDEMGEEMGPHRVWLQSAWIPGLAMSRALGDVLAHQVGVSSEPEVSVTELDLTHKFIILASDGVWEFITSQEAVDIVAQSPTVDDGCRALVDEAHQRWLTEEDGV
;
A
#
# COMPACT_ATOMS: atom_id res chain seq x y z
N GLN A 1 -1.74 13.47 32.83
CA GLN A 1 -0.88 12.37 32.36
C GLN A 1 -0.36 11.65 33.60
N GLY A 2 -0.72 10.37 33.76
CA GLY A 2 -0.30 9.54 34.89
C GLY A 2 0.99 8.77 34.55
N PRO A 3 1.68 8.23 35.57
CA PRO A 3 2.95 7.54 35.37
C PRO A 3 2.70 6.17 34.74
N GLY A 4 3.05 6.00 33.47
CA GLY A 4 3.06 4.70 32.79
C GLY A 4 2.36 4.60 31.43
N ASP A 5 2.00 5.71 30.77
CA ASP A 5 1.51 5.63 29.38
C ASP A 5 2.66 5.18 28.46
N VAL A 6 2.66 3.87 28.17
CA VAL A 6 3.52 3.28 27.14
C VAL A 6 3.04 3.83 25.80
N ALA A 7 3.97 4.33 24.98
CA ALA A 7 3.67 4.79 23.63
C ALA A 7 2.89 3.72 22.85
N PRO A 8 1.83 4.09 22.11
CA PRO A 8 1.05 3.12 21.36
C PRO A 8 1.93 2.42 20.31
N ARG A 9 1.74 1.12 20.16
CA ARG A 9 2.48 0.29 19.22
C ARG A 9 1.62 0.00 17.99
N ALA A 10 2.19 0.15 16.81
CA ALA A 10 1.55 -0.22 15.56
C ALA A 10 1.42 -1.75 15.42
N VAL A 11 0.32 -2.16 14.80
CA VAL A 11 0.04 -3.53 14.37
C VAL A 11 -0.57 -3.43 12.98
N ASP A 12 0.09 -4.00 11.98
CA ASP A 12 -0.43 -4.05 10.61
C ASP A 12 -1.57 -5.06 10.53
N LEU A 13 -2.70 -4.64 9.96
CA LEU A 13 -3.91 -5.46 9.82
C LEU A 13 -4.08 -6.03 8.41
N THR A 14 -3.35 -5.48 7.43
CA THR A 14 -3.41 -5.85 6.02
C THR A 14 -1.99 -5.92 5.46
N VAL A 15 -1.81 -6.73 4.42
CA VAL A 15 -0.59 -6.78 3.61
C VAL A 15 -0.98 -6.42 2.17
N ASP A 16 -0.17 -5.60 1.52
CA ASP A 16 -0.38 -5.26 0.12
C ASP A 16 -0.29 -6.50 -0.77
N HIS A 17 -1.26 -6.67 -1.67
CA HIS A 17 -1.20 -7.72 -2.69
C HIS A 17 -0.38 -7.26 -3.90
N LYS A 18 0.94 -7.43 -3.84
CA LYS A 18 1.85 -7.01 -4.91
C LYS A 18 1.94 -8.08 -6.02
N PRO A 19 2.13 -7.67 -7.29
CA PRO A 19 2.27 -8.62 -8.41
C PRO A 19 3.38 -9.67 -8.24
N MET A 20 4.41 -9.38 -7.43
CA MET A 20 5.54 -10.27 -7.19
C MET A 20 5.33 -11.27 -6.05
N ASP A 21 4.25 -11.15 -5.28
CA ASP A 21 3.95 -12.09 -4.20
C ASP A 21 3.75 -13.48 -4.79
N PRO A 22 4.34 -14.55 -4.21
CA PRO A 22 4.40 -15.86 -4.87
C PRO A 22 3.03 -16.41 -5.30
N VAL A 23 2.01 -16.25 -4.45
CA VAL A 23 0.64 -16.71 -4.72
C VAL A 23 -0.03 -15.86 -5.81
N GLU A 24 0.15 -14.54 -5.75
CA GLU A 24 -0.44 -13.61 -6.70
C GLU A 24 0.21 -13.74 -8.08
N ARG A 25 1.54 -13.82 -8.12
CA ARG A 25 2.33 -14.03 -9.35
C ARG A 25 1.98 -15.34 -10.04
N ASP A 26 1.86 -16.43 -9.30
CA ASP A 26 1.48 -17.74 -9.85
C ASP A 26 0.09 -17.68 -10.49
N ARG A 27 -0.87 -17.00 -9.85
CA ARG A 27 -2.21 -16.79 -10.42
C ARG A 27 -2.16 -15.97 -11.71
N ILE A 28 -1.38 -14.89 -11.75
CA ILE A 28 -1.21 -14.03 -12.94
C ILE A 28 -0.61 -14.83 -14.10
N VAL A 29 0.49 -15.54 -13.88
CA VAL A 29 1.17 -16.34 -14.91
C VAL A 29 0.29 -17.47 -15.44
N LYS A 30 -0.42 -18.18 -14.55
CA LYS A 30 -1.39 -19.22 -14.96
C LYS A 30 -2.55 -18.67 -15.78
N SER A 31 -2.86 -17.39 -15.61
CA SER A 31 -3.90 -16.67 -16.36
C SER A 31 -3.36 -16.01 -17.63
N ASN A 32 -2.16 -16.38 -18.09
CA ASN A 32 -1.51 -15.82 -19.28
C ASN A 32 -1.25 -14.31 -19.18
N GLY A 33 -1.04 -13.82 -17.96
CA GLY A 33 -0.46 -12.52 -17.67
C GLY A 33 1.04 -12.59 -17.43
N ARG A 34 1.69 -11.43 -17.43
CA ARG A 34 3.10 -11.28 -17.04
C ARG A 34 3.26 -10.23 -15.94
N VAL A 35 4.33 -10.39 -15.16
CA VAL A 35 4.70 -9.48 -14.08
C VAL A 35 6.10 -8.95 -14.36
N GLU A 36 6.18 -7.68 -14.74
CA GLU A 36 7.41 -7.03 -15.20
C GLU A 36 7.40 -5.55 -14.82
N ARG A 37 8.57 -4.93 -14.72
CA ARG A 37 8.69 -3.47 -14.62
C ARG A 37 8.49 -2.83 -15.99
N LEU A 38 8.14 -1.55 -16.01
CA LEU A 38 8.17 -0.80 -17.27
C LEU A 38 9.64 -0.67 -17.71
N VAL A 39 9.92 -0.61 -19.01
CA VAL A 39 11.25 -0.29 -19.52
C VAL A 39 11.23 1.05 -20.24
N ASP A 40 12.28 1.85 -20.08
CA ASP A 40 12.46 3.09 -20.84
C ASP A 40 12.97 2.84 -22.28
N GLU A 41 13.22 3.91 -23.02
CA GLU A 41 13.74 3.84 -24.39
C GLU A 41 15.15 3.21 -24.47
N MET A 42 15.89 3.19 -23.37
CA MET A 42 17.22 2.59 -23.26
C MET A 42 17.16 1.12 -22.82
N GLY A 43 15.97 0.63 -22.43
CA GLY A 43 15.75 -0.73 -21.95
C GLY A 43 15.94 -0.89 -20.44
N GLU A 44 16.05 0.21 -19.69
CA GLU A 44 16.25 0.20 -18.25
C GLU A 44 14.92 0.04 -17.51
N GLU A 45 14.90 -0.80 -16.47
CA GLU A 45 13.69 -1.06 -15.68
C GLU A 45 13.31 0.14 -14.81
N MET A 46 12.06 0.57 -14.92
CA MET A 46 11.49 1.71 -14.21
C MET A 46 10.33 1.30 -13.30
N GLY A 47 10.31 1.89 -12.10
CA GLY A 47 9.20 1.78 -11.17
C GLY A 47 8.95 0.37 -10.63
N PRO A 48 7.76 0.13 -10.04
CA PRO A 48 7.42 -1.16 -9.46
C PRO A 48 7.05 -2.18 -10.55
N HIS A 49 7.04 -3.46 -10.15
CA HIS A 49 6.48 -4.52 -10.98
C HIS A 49 4.98 -4.30 -11.18
N ARG A 50 4.53 -4.55 -12.41
CA ARG A 50 3.15 -4.35 -12.84
C ARG A 50 2.63 -5.58 -13.54
N VAL A 51 1.30 -5.72 -13.56
CA VAL A 51 0.59 -6.76 -14.30
C VAL A 51 0.31 -6.28 -15.72
N TRP A 52 0.71 -7.10 -16.69
CA TRP A 52 0.54 -6.85 -18.12
C TRP A 52 -0.08 -8.04 -18.83
N LEU A 53 -0.67 -7.78 -20.00
CA LEU A 53 -1.00 -8.82 -20.98
C LEU A 53 0.29 -9.44 -21.52
N GLN A 54 0.24 -10.73 -21.87
CA GLN A 54 1.40 -11.43 -22.44
C GLN A 54 1.98 -10.72 -23.67
N SER A 55 1.12 -10.14 -24.52
CA SER A 55 1.49 -9.57 -25.82
C SER A 55 1.44 -8.04 -25.86
N ALA A 56 1.16 -7.35 -24.76
CA ALA A 56 1.00 -5.89 -24.76
C ALA A 56 1.32 -5.24 -23.41
N TRP A 57 1.85 -4.02 -23.46
CA TRP A 57 2.14 -3.17 -22.29
C TRP A 57 0.88 -2.47 -21.75
N ILE A 58 -0.17 -3.25 -21.51
CA ILE A 58 -1.41 -2.83 -20.84
C ILE A 58 -1.89 -3.98 -19.96
N PRO A 59 -2.67 -3.75 -18.87
CA PRO A 59 -3.08 -2.44 -18.36
C PRO A 59 -2.01 -1.73 -17.53
N GLY A 60 -0.99 -2.44 -17.01
CA GLY A 60 0.09 -1.82 -16.23
C GLY A 60 -0.25 -1.55 -14.78
N LEU A 61 -1.02 -2.44 -14.16
CA LEU A 61 -1.47 -2.28 -12.78
C LEU A 61 -0.36 -2.70 -11.80
N ALA A 62 0.00 -1.83 -10.85
CA ALA A 62 1.04 -2.10 -9.84
C ALA A 62 0.55 -2.97 -8.66
N MET A 63 -0.69 -3.47 -8.76
CA MET A 63 -1.39 -4.27 -7.76
C MET A 63 -1.85 -5.58 -8.41
N SER A 64 -1.99 -6.63 -7.61
CA SER A 64 -2.49 -7.93 -8.09
C SER A 64 -3.95 -8.21 -7.74
N ARG A 65 -4.55 -7.32 -6.93
CA ARG A 65 -5.98 -7.32 -6.61
C ARG A 65 -6.55 -5.92 -6.74
N ALA A 66 -7.73 -5.81 -7.35
CA ALA A 66 -8.42 -4.54 -7.56
C ALA A 66 -9.90 -4.77 -7.83
N LEU A 67 -10.72 -3.78 -7.49
CA LEU A 67 -12.08 -3.69 -8.00
C LEU A 67 -12.06 -2.93 -9.34
N GLY A 68 -12.78 -3.42 -10.34
CA GLY A 68 -12.78 -2.79 -11.67
C GLY A 68 -11.79 -3.45 -12.63
N ASP A 69 -10.91 -2.66 -13.28
CA ASP A 69 -9.83 -3.11 -14.17
C ASP A 69 -10.15 -4.37 -15.00
N VAL A 70 -11.17 -4.28 -15.85
CA VAL A 70 -11.74 -5.43 -16.57
C VAL A 70 -10.68 -6.19 -17.39
N LEU A 71 -9.72 -5.47 -17.99
CA LEU A 71 -8.63 -6.10 -18.73
C LEU A 71 -7.64 -6.83 -17.82
N ALA A 72 -7.33 -6.28 -16.65
CA ALA A 72 -6.38 -6.90 -15.71
C ALA A 72 -6.94 -8.22 -15.14
N HIS A 73 -8.26 -8.28 -14.94
CA HIS A 73 -8.94 -9.49 -14.48
C HIS A 73 -8.84 -10.66 -15.47
N GLN A 74 -8.71 -10.37 -16.78
CA GLN A 74 -8.50 -11.43 -17.79
C GLN A 74 -7.15 -12.12 -17.66
N VAL A 75 -6.21 -11.51 -16.94
CA VAL A 75 -4.83 -11.99 -16.76
C VAL A 75 -4.46 -12.19 -15.29
N GLY A 76 -5.46 -12.47 -14.45
CA GLY A 76 -5.25 -12.98 -13.09
C GLY A 76 -5.23 -11.95 -11.97
N VAL A 77 -5.54 -10.67 -12.25
CA VAL A 77 -5.92 -9.73 -11.17
C VAL A 77 -7.23 -10.19 -10.55
N SER A 78 -7.29 -10.22 -9.22
CA SER A 78 -8.44 -10.71 -8.47
C SER A 78 -9.23 -9.56 -7.83
N SER A 79 -10.55 -9.70 -7.77
CA SER A 79 -11.40 -8.85 -6.92
C SER A 79 -11.72 -9.50 -5.57
N GLU A 80 -11.28 -10.73 -5.34
CA GLU A 80 -11.49 -11.45 -4.07
C GLU A 80 -10.61 -10.84 -2.97
N PRO A 81 -11.20 -10.27 -1.91
CA PRO A 81 -10.43 -9.68 -0.83
C PRO A 81 -9.76 -10.75 0.04
N GLU A 82 -8.71 -10.35 0.74
CA GLU A 82 -8.26 -11.09 1.92
C GLU A 82 -9.02 -10.58 3.14
N VAL A 83 -9.58 -11.51 3.92
CA VAL A 83 -10.43 -11.18 5.06
C VAL A 83 -9.80 -11.71 6.34
N SER A 84 -9.58 -10.82 7.30
CA SER A 84 -9.13 -11.14 8.66
C SER A 84 -10.13 -10.58 9.67
N VAL A 85 -10.12 -11.14 10.89
CA VAL A 85 -10.97 -10.69 12.00
C VAL A 85 -10.08 -10.50 13.22
N THR A 86 -10.15 -9.31 13.81
CA THR A 86 -9.39 -8.95 15.02
C THR A 86 -10.36 -8.59 16.14
N GLU A 87 -10.23 -9.25 17.28
CA GLU A 87 -10.99 -8.90 18.48
C GLU A 87 -10.39 -7.65 19.14
N LEU A 88 -11.24 -6.65 19.38
CA LEU A 88 -10.83 -5.41 20.03
C LEU A 88 -11.04 -5.50 21.54
N ASP A 89 -10.09 -4.96 22.29
CA ASP A 89 -10.15 -4.80 23.74
C ASP A 89 -9.77 -3.36 24.15
N LEU A 90 -9.72 -3.10 25.46
CA LEU A 90 -9.43 -1.76 26.01
C LEU A 90 -7.97 -1.29 25.78
N THR A 91 -7.09 -2.17 25.29
CA THR A 91 -5.70 -1.81 24.96
C THR A 91 -5.59 -1.16 23.58
N HIS A 92 -6.53 -1.46 22.67
CA HIS A 92 -6.60 -0.87 21.34
C HIS A 92 -7.08 0.58 21.41
N LYS A 93 -6.35 1.49 20.77
CA LYS A 93 -6.60 2.95 20.88
C LYS A 93 -7.34 3.52 19.68
N PHE A 94 -6.88 3.19 18.48
CA PHE A 94 -7.44 3.68 17.22
C PHE A 94 -7.00 2.76 16.07
N ILE A 95 -7.64 2.94 14.91
CA ILE A 95 -7.26 2.32 13.64
C ILE A 95 -6.95 3.44 12.66
N ILE A 96 -5.85 3.31 11.92
CA ILE A 96 -5.53 4.21 10.81
C ILE A 96 -5.84 3.46 9.51
N LEU A 97 -6.62 4.08 8.64
CA LEU A 97 -6.88 3.60 7.28
C LEU A 97 -6.53 4.73 6.31
N ALA A 98 -5.62 4.46 5.39
CA ALA A 98 -5.17 5.41 4.39
C ALA A 98 -4.78 4.68 3.09
N SER A 99 -4.69 5.42 1.99
CA SER A 99 -4.12 4.92 0.73
C SER A 99 -2.60 4.85 0.79
N ASP A 100 -2.00 4.18 -0.19
CA ASP A 100 -0.54 4.10 -0.41
C ASP A 100 0.16 5.47 -0.43
N GLY A 101 -0.53 6.54 -0.86
CA GLY A 101 -0.02 7.91 -0.76
C GLY A 101 0.45 8.32 0.65
N VAL A 102 -0.04 7.70 1.72
CA VAL A 102 0.53 7.88 3.08
C VAL A 102 1.65 6.88 3.33
N TRP A 103 1.45 5.61 2.99
CA TRP A 103 2.31 4.50 3.38
C TRP A 103 3.61 4.38 2.58
N GLU A 104 3.73 5.05 1.43
CA GLU A 104 4.92 4.98 0.58
C GLU A 104 6.20 5.38 1.33
N PHE A 105 6.11 6.46 2.12
CA PHE A 105 7.26 7.02 2.84
C PHE A 105 7.07 7.11 4.35
N ILE A 106 5.95 6.63 4.90
CA ILE A 106 5.66 6.64 6.34
C ILE A 106 5.40 5.22 6.82
N THR A 107 6.18 4.78 7.80
CA THR A 107 5.96 3.48 8.44
C THR A 107 4.72 3.49 9.33
N SER A 108 4.12 2.32 9.56
CA SER A 108 2.94 2.19 10.43
C SER A 108 3.17 2.74 11.85
N GLN A 109 4.39 2.59 12.38
CA GLN A 109 4.73 3.13 13.71
C GLN A 109 4.84 4.65 13.69
N GLU A 110 5.46 5.25 12.67
CA GLU A 110 5.49 6.71 12.53
C GLU A 110 4.08 7.29 12.41
N ALA A 111 3.20 6.66 11.64
CA ALA A 111 1.82 7.09 11.52
C ALA A 111 1.07 7.03 12.87
N VAL A 112 1.27 5.95 13.64
CA VAL A 112 0.74 5.83 15.00
C VAL A 112 1.28 6.93 15.91
N ASP A 113 2.58 7.22 15.85
CA ASP A 113 3.23 8.23 16.68
C ASP A 113 2.72 9.65 16.35
N ILE A 114 2.54 9.99 15.08
CA ILE A 114 2.00 11.28 14.61
C ILE A 114 0.56 11.46 15.11
N VAL A 115 -0.28 10.44 14.91
CA VAL A 115 -1.70 10.52 15.30
C VAL A 115 -1.85 10.55 16.82
N ALA A 116 -1.05 9.77 17.56
CA ALA A 116 -1.12 9.71 19.02
C ALA A 116 -0.67 11.00 19.72
N GLN A 117 0.19 11.80 19.08
CA GLN A 117 0.63 13.10 19.59
C GLN A 117 -0.38 14.23 19.31
N SER A 118 -1.40 13.97 18.50
CA SER A 118 -2.34 15.00 18.05
C SER A 118 -3.50 15.19 19.04
N PRO A 119 -3.96 16.44 19.28
CA PRO A 119 -4.99 16.70 20.28
C PRO A 119 -6.37 16.11 19.92
N THR A 120 -6.66 16.01 18.63
CA THR A 120 -7.92 15.50 18.09
C THR A 120 -7.64 14.54 16.94
N VAL A 121 -8.65 13.74 16.58
CA VAL A 121 -8.58 12.85 15.41
C VAL A 121 -8.37 13.65 14.13
N ASP A 122 -9.08 14.77 13.95
CA ASP A 122 -8.93 15.63 12.77
C ASP A 122 -7.51 16.21 12.65
N ASP A 123 -6.92 16.64 13.76
CA ASP A 123 -5.54 17.14 13.78
C ASP A 123 -4.55 16.03 13.47
N GLY A 124 -4.78 14.81 13.98
CA GLY A 124 -3.95 13.64 13.67
C GLY A 124 -4.00 13.24 12.20
N CYS A 125 -5.20 13.25 11.60
CA CYS A 125 -5.36 13.00 10.17
C CYS A 125 -4.65 14.08 9.33
N ARG A 126 -4.80 15.37 9.68
CA ARG A 126 -4.12 16.46 8.96
C ARG A 126 -2.60 16.35 9.07
N ALA A 127 -2.09 16.17 10.30
CA ALA A 127 -0.64 16.03 10.53
C ALA A 127 -0.05 14.86 9.74
N LEU A 128 -0.75 13.73 9.68
CA LEU A 128 -0.30 12.56 8.92
C LEU A 128 -0.28 12.82 7.40
N VAL A 129 -1.31 13.48 6.86
CA VAL A 129 -1.37 13.83 5.44
C VAL A 129 -0.32 14.88 5.07
N ASP A 130 -0.13 15.89 5.92
CA ASP A 130 0.87 16.95 5.71
C ASP A 130 2.28 16.36 5.72
N GLU A 131 2.59 15.47 6.66
CA GLU A 131 3.87 14.75 6.71
C GLU A 131 4.09 13.92 5.44
N ALA A 132 3.07 13.16 4.99
CA ALA A 132 3.17 12.35 3.78
C ALA A 132 3.48 13.25 2.57
N HIS A 133 2.75 14.36 2.42
CA HIS A 133 2.95 15.31 1.35
C HIS A 133 4.36 15.93 1.37
N GLN A 134 4.92 16.26 2.54
CA GLN A 134 6.30 16.76 2.63
C GLN A 134 7.34 15.72 2.21
N ARG A 135 7.14 14.44 2.56
CA ARG A 135 8.04 13.35 2.13
C ARG A 135 7.97 13.14 0.63
N TRP A 136 6.77 13.15 0.04
CA TRP A 136 6.61 13.11 -1.42
C TRP A 136 7.37 14.22 -2.13
N LEU A 137 7.24 15.47 -1.67
CA LEU A 137 7.98 16.60 -2.26
C LEU A 137 9.50 16.42 -2.16
N THR A 138 9.99 15.91 -1.03
CA THR A 138 11.43 15.73 -0.80
C THR A 138 12.01 14.62 -1.68
N GLU A 139 11.27 13.53 -1.87
CA GLU A 139 11.73 12.37 -2.65
C GLU A 139 11.52 12.57 -4.16
N GLU A 140 10.46 13.28 -4.59
CA GLU A 140 10.25 13.61 -6.01
C GLU A 140 11.17 14.73 -6.52
N ASP A 141 11.46 15.76 -5.70
CA ASP A 141 12.42 16.83 -6.08
C ASP A 141 13.90 16.35 -5.98
N GLY A 142 14.14 15.18 -5.39
CA GLY A 142 15.45 14.54 -5.28
C GLY A 142 15.87 13.71 -6.50
N VAL A 143 15.00 13.59 -7.50
CA VAL A 143 15.20 12.84 -8.77
C VAL A 143 15.53 13.76 -9.93
#